data_AF-A0A8C7YCM1-F1
#
_entry.id   AF-A0A8C7YCM1-F1
#
_cell.length_a   1.000
_cell.length_b   1.000
_cell.length_c   1.000
_cell.angle_alpha   90.00
_cell.angle_beta   90.00
_cell.angle_gamma   90.00
#
_symmetry.space_group_name_H-M   'P 1'
#
loop_
_entity.id
_entity.type
_entity.pdbx_description
1 polymer ?
#
loop_
_entity_poly.entity_id
_entity_poly.type
_entity_poly.pdbx_seq_one_letter_code
_entity_poly.pdbx_strand_id
1 'polypeptide(L)'
;MVNYKVTLYTDDRVAAGTLNHVYIKLVGTQGESERKWLMGLKGAKAFKKGAVSSFTVSAPTSLGQLVLVEVDKKAFVGFLEDSWFLSMVEVKSPYGDTFTFPV
;
A
#
# COMPACT_ATOMS: atom_id res chain seq x y z
N MET A 1 9.06 9.34 15.04
CA MET A 1 8.46 8.47 14.01
C MET A 1 6.96 8.38 14.24
N VAL A 2 6.21 8.59 13.16
CA VAL A 2 4.75 8.63 13.12
C VAL A 2 4.27 7.48 12.26
N ASN A 3 3.34 6.67 12.76
CA ASN A 3 2.93 5.42 12.12
C ASN A 3 1.53 5.55 11.52
N TYR A 4 1.42 5.24 10.23
CA TYR A 4 0.18 5.17 9.48
C TYR A 4 -0.15 3.72 9.22
N LYS A 5 -1.41 3.35 9.43
CA LYS A 5 -1.90 2.01 9.05
C LYS A 5 -2.50 2.09 7.66
N VAL A 6 -1.86 1.44 6.71
CA VAL A 6 -2.32 1.35 5.33
C VAL A 6 -3.01 0.02 5.14
N THR A 7 -4.22 0.00 4.59
CA THR A 7 -4.93 -1.19 4.15
C THR A 7 -5.10 -1.16 2.64
N LEU A 8 -4.57 -2.17 1.96
CA LEU A 8 -4.70 -2.37 0.52
C LEU A 8 -5.81 -3.36 0.23
N TYR A 9 -6.64 -3.02 -0.76
CA TYR A 9 -7.73 -3.85 -1.27
C TYR A 9 -7.37 -4.28 -2.68
N THR A 10 -7.05 -5.57 -2.85
CA THR A 10 -6.86 -6.15 -4.18
C THR A 10 -8.22 -6.58 -4.73
N ASP A 11 -8.48 -6.29 -6.00
CA ASP A 11 -9.73 -6.63 -6.66
C ASP A 11 -9.98 -8.16 -6.66
N ASP A 12 -11.23 -8.60 -6.79
CA ASP A 12 -11.62 -10.02 -6.79
C ASP A 12 -11.80 -10.60 -8.20
N ARG A 13 -11.44 -9.83 -9.23
CA ARG A 13 -11.41 -10.35 -10.61
C ARG A 13 -10.36 -11.44 -10.80
N VAL A 14 -10.57 -12.27 -11.83
CA VAL A 14 -9.59 -13.31 -12.21
C VAL A 14 -8.25 -12.65 -12.51
N ALA A 15 -7.17 -13.24 -11.99
CA ALA A 15 -5.79 -12.73 -12.12
C ALA A 15 -5.56 -11.32 -11.55
N ALA A 16 -6.38 -10.87 -10.58
CA ALA A 16 -6.20 -9.56 -9.94
C ALA A 16 -4.94 -9.43 -9.07
N GLY A 17 -4.40 -10.57 -8.60
CA GLY A 17 -3.33 -10.60 -7.60
C GLY A 17 -1.92 -10.56 -8.17
N THR A 18 -0.94 -10.37 -7.30
CA THR A 18 0.48 -10.36 -7.66
C THR A 18 1.37 -11.12 -6.69
N LEU A 19 2.47 -11.66 -7.23
CA LEU A 19 3.60 -12.18 -6.47
C LEU A 19 4.83 -11.26 -6.50
N ASN A 20 4.72 -10.13 -7.21
CA ASN A 20 5.78 -9.15 -7.35
C ASN A 20 5.92 -8.28 -6.08
N HIS A 21 7.02 -7.52 -6.00
CA HIS A 21 7.25 -6.65 -4.87
C HIS A 21 6.40 -5.39 -4.97
N VAL A 22 5.54 -5.17 -3.98
CA VAL A 22 4.71 -3.96 -3.86
C VAL A 22 5.37 -2.98 -2.90
N TYR A 23 5.49 -1.73 -3.33
CA TYR A 23 6.01 -0.63 -2.52
C TYR A 23 4.96 0.46 -2.38
N ILE A 24 5.09 1.25 -1.32
CA ILE A 24 4.22 2.38 -1.08
C ILE A 24 5.01 3.60 -0.58
N LYS A 25 4.54 4.78 -0.94
CA LYS A 25 4.95 6.06 -0.36
C LYS A 25 3.71 6.91 -0.09
N LEU A 26 3.66 7.51 1.10
CA LEU A 26 2.59 8.42 1.51
C LEU A 26 3.06 9.86 1.33
N VAL A 27 2.24 10.70 0.70
CA VAL A 27 2.52 12.12 0.51
C VAL A 27 1.37 12.94 1.09
N GLY A 28 1.71 13.86 1.98
CA GLY A 28 0.77 14.79 2.59
C GLY A 28 1.24 16.23 2.52
N THR A 29 0.41 17.15 3.00
CA THR A 29 0.65 18.59 2.94
C THR A 29 1.88 19.06 3.73
N GLN A 30 2.39 18.25 4.67
CA GLN A 30 3.53 18.59 5.53
C GLN A 30 4.76 17.72 5.28
N GLY A 31 4.74 16.85 4.28
CA GLY A 31 5.88 16.01 3.91
C GLY A 31 5.49 14.66 3.35
N GLU A 32 6.47 13.76 3.28
CA GLU A 32 6.32 12.44 2.70
C GLU A 32 6.99 11.35 3.56
N SER A 33 6.51 10.11 3.43
CA SER A 33 7.21 8.96 3.97
C SER A 33 8.36 8.55 3.06
N GLU A 34 9.28 7.74 3.58
CA GLU A 34 10.16 6.98 2.70
C GLU A 34 9.37 5.93 1.91
N ARG A 35 9.91 5.53 0.76
CA ARG A 35 9.36 4.43 -0.03
C ARG A 35 9.57 3.11 0.71
N LYS A 36 8.47 2.46 1.09
CA LYS A 36 8.48 1.23 1.88
C LYS A 36 8.11 0.01 1.06
N TRP A 37 8.92 -1.04 1.13
CA TRP A 37 8.52 -2.37 0.64
C TRP A 37 7.49 -2.99 1.58
N LEU A 38 6.36 -3.41 1.02
CA LEU A 38 5.26 -4.01 1.78
C LEU A 38 5.45 -5.51 1.95
N MET A 39 6.22 -5.88 2.98
CA MET A 39 6.34 -7.24 3.45
C MET A 39 5.53 -7.42 4.73
N GLY A 40 4.40 -8.12 4.64
CA GLY A 40 3.50 -8.39 5.76
C GLY A 40 3.55 -9.85 6.21
N LEU A 41 2.90 -10.17 7.33
CA LEU A 41 2.79 -11.55 7.86
C LEU A 41 2.20 -12.54 6.85
N LYS A 42 1.32 -12.05 5.97
CA LYS A 42 0.70 -12.87 4.90
C LYS A 42 1.68 -13.20 3.76
N GLY A 43 2.86 -12.59 3.73
CA GLY A 43 3.87 -12.76 2.67
C GLY A 43 3.26 -12.58 1.28
N ALA A 44 3.55 -13.52 0.38
CA ALA A 44 3.00 -13.55 -0.98
C ALA A 44 1.46 -13.64 -1.05
N LYS A 45 0.76 -13.99 0.04
CA LYS A 45 -0.71 -14.00 0.08
C LYS A 45 -1.32 -12.61 0.29
N ALA A 46 -0.50 -11.60 0.63
CA ALA A 46 -1.00 -10.27 0.95
C ALA A 46 -1.66 -9.56 -0.24
N PHE A 47 -1.29 -9.93 -1.46
CA PHE A 47 -1.76 -9.30 -2.70
C PHE A 47 -2.47 -10.29 -3.62
N LYS A 48 -3.09 -11.34 -3.06
CA LYS A 48 -3.95 -12.25 -3.85
C LYS A 48 -5.25 -11.56 -4.23
N LYS A 49 -5.96 -12.10 -5.23
CA LYS A 49 -7.30 -11.63 -5.57
C LYS A 49 -8.20 -11.59 -4.33
N GLY A 50 -9.00 -10.52 -4.20
CA GLY A 50 -9.89 -10.28 -3.06
C GLY A 50 -9.19 -10.06 -1.73
N ALA A 51 -7.86 -9.95 -1.69
CA ALA A 51 -7.13 -9.77 -0.44
C ALA A 51 -7.31 -8.36 0.12
N VAL A 52 -7.60 -8.31 1.42
CA VAL A 52 -7.50 -7.11 2.25
C VAL A 52 -6.31 -7.29 3.19
N SER A 53 -5.32 -6.42 3.05
CA SER A 53 -4.03 -6.54 3.74
C SER A 53 -3.59 -5.21 4.33
N SER A 54 -3.32 -5.21 5.63
CA SER A 54 -2.84 -4.01 6.34
C SER A 54 -1.35 -4.05 6.63
N PHE A 55 -0.71 -2.89 6.55
CA PHE A 55 0.70 -2.65 6.78
C PHE A 55 0.88 -1.36 7.59
N THR A 56 2.01 -1.25 8.27
CA THR A 56 2.41 0.00 8.93
C THR A 56 3.41 0.73 8.04
N VAL A 57 3.17 2.00 7.73
CA VAL A 57 4.13 2.89 7.06
C VAL A 57 4.55 3.96 8.06
N SER A 58 5.85 4.18 8.21
CA SER A 58 6.40 5.12 9.18
C SER A 58 6.96 6.34 8.46
N ALA A 59 6.73 7.51 9.04
CA ALA A 59 7.31 8.78 8.62
C ALA A 59 8.09 9.41 9.79
N PRO A 60 9.07 10.29 9.54
CA PRO A 60 9.79 10.97 10.63
C PRO A 60 8.85 11.85 11.47
N THR A 61 7.95 12.58 10.81
CA THR A 61 6.98 13.53 11.39
C THR A 61 5.56 13.28 10.87
N SER A 62 4.59 14.08 11.35
CA SER A 62 3.26 14.12 10.77
C SER A 62 3.33 14.52 9.29
N LEU A 63 2.52 13.88 8.44
CA LEU A 63 2.43 14.18 7.02
C LEU A 63 1.34 15.24 6.75
N GLY A 64 0.58 15.65 7.76
CA GLY A 64 -0.58 16.52 7.59
C GLY A 64 -1.72 15.80 6.88
N GLN A 65 -2.48 16.53 6.07
CA GLN A 65 -3.53 15.94 5.24
C GLN A 65 -2.88 15.15 4.11
N LEU A 66 -3.23 13.87 3.97
CA LEU A 66 -2.74 13.05 2.85
C LEU A 66 -3.38 13.52 1.56
N VAL A 67 -2.55 13.68 0.52
CA VAL A 67 -2.97 14.19 -0.80
C VAL A 67 -2.67 13.19 -1.91
N LEU A 68 -1.69 12.31 -1.72
CA LEU A 68 -1.29 11.30 -2.69
C LEU A 68 -0.78 10.05 -1.97
N VAL A 69 -1.09 8.90 -2.56
CA VAL A 69 -0.50 7.61 -2.23
C VAL A 69 0.10 7.04 -3.49
N GLU A 70 1.42 6.86 -3.49
CA GLU A 70 2.13 6.20 -4.58
C GLU A 70 2.24 4.73 -4.24
N VAL A 71 1.72 3.87 -5.13
CA VAL A 71 1.85 2.42 -5.02
C VAL A 71 2.50 1.92 -6.30
N ASP A 72 3.65 1.26 -6.16
CA ASP A 72 4.40 0.73 -7.30
C ASP A 72 4.72 -0.74 -7.13
N LYS A 73 4.65 -1.45 -8.25
CA LYS A 73 5.01 -2.86 -8.37
C LYS A 73 6.35 -2.97 -9.08
N LYS A 74 7.26 -3.78 -8.53
CA LYS A 74 8.51 -4.15 -9.18
C LYS A 74 8.59 -5.65 -9.35
N ALA A 75 8.90 -6.09 -10.57
CA ALA A 75 9.05 -7.50 -10.90
C ALA A 75 10.05 -8.18 -9.94
N PHE A 76 9.64 -9.33 -9.38
CA PHE A 76 10.56 -10.20 -8.67
C PHE A 76 11.32 -11.06 -9.69
N VAL A 77 12.65 -11.07 -9.62
CA VAL A 77 13.51 -11.76 -10.60
C VAL A 77 13.11 -13.24 -10.69
N GLY A 78 12.77 -13.70 -11.90
CA GLY A 78 12.31 -15.07 -12.17
C GLY A 78 10.80 -15.25 -12.24
N PHE A 79 10.00 -14.22 -11.96
CA PHE A 79 8.54 -14.23 -12.19
C PHE A 79 8.17 -13.37 -13.40
N LEU A 80 7.11 -13.77 -14.10
CA LEU A 80 6.52 -12.97 -15.17
C LEU A 80 5.90 -11.70 -14.58
N GLU A 81 5.94 -10.60 -15.34
CA GLU A 81 5.14 -9.44 -14.99
C GLU A 81 3.65 -9.81 -15.02
N ASP A 82 2.98 -9.66 -13.88
CA ASP A 82 1.52 -9.76 -13.78
C ASP A 82 0.88 -8.38 -13.80
N SER A 83 -0.38 -8.34 -14.22
CA SER A 83 -1.23 -7.17 -14.04
C SER A 83 -1.83 -7.25 -12.64
N TRP A 84 -1.35 -6.43 -11.72
CA TRP A 84 -1.91 -6.32 -10.38
C TRP A 84 -3.04 -5.29 -10.39
N PHE A 85 -4.21 -5.67 -9.90
CA PHE A 85 -5.39 -4.82 -9.88
C PHE A 85 -5.72 -4.45 -8.44
N LEU A 86 -5.20 -3.32 -8.00
CA LEU A 86 -5.55 -2.68 -6.74
C LEU A 86 -6.86 -1.91 -6.94
N SER A 87 -7.81 -2.03 -6.02
CA SER A 87 -9.10 -1.32 -6.10
C SER A 87 -9.15 -0.09 -5.20
N MET A 88 -8.51 -0.16 -4.03
CA MET A 88 -8.52 0.93 -3.07
C MET A 88 -7.33 0.85 -2.11
N VAL A 89 -6.88 2.03 -1.66
CA VAL A 89 -6.00 2.18 -0.51
C VAL A 89 -6.73 2.96 0.58
N GLU A 90 -6.78 2.41 1.79
CA GLU A 90 -7.21 3.11 2.99
C GLU A 90 -5.99 3.42 3.86
N VAL A 91 -5.87 4.65 4.35
CA VAL A 91 -4.80 5.06 5.26
C VAL A 91 -5.40 5.65 6.53
N LYS A 92 -5.08 5.05 7.68
CA LYS A 92 -5.42 5.59 9.00
C LYS A 92 -4.24 6.33 9.60
N SER A 93 -4.46 7.60 9.92
CA SER A 93 -3.50 8.44 10.62
C SER A 93 -3.39 7.99 12.10
N PRO A 94 -2.26 8.26 12.77
CA PRO A 94 -2.13 8.03 14.21
C PRO A 94 -3.06 8.93 15.04
N TYR A 95 -3.66 9.96 14.42
CA TYR A 95 -4.53 10.94 15.05
C TYR A 95 -6.02 10.59 14.90
N GLY A 96 -6.34 9.50 14.21
CA GLY A 96 -7.70 8.97 14.06
C GLY A 96 -8.36 9.22 12.70
N ASP A 97 -7.75 10.05 11.84
CA ASP A 97 -8.27 10.31 10.49
C ASP A 97 -8.16 9.07 9.61
N THR A 98 -9.12 8.92 8.70
CA THR A 98 -9.10 7.87 7.68
C THR A 98 -9.20 8.51 6.30
N PHE A 99 -8.25 8.20 5.44
CA PHE A 99 -8.18 8.66 4.05
C PHE A 99 -8.39 7.47 3.12
N THR A 100 -9.21 7.62 2.09
CA THR A 100 -9.48 6.58 1.09
C THR A 100 -9.10 7.06 -0.31
N PHE A 101 -8.38 6.21 -1.02
CA PHE A 101 -7.87 6.47 -2.37
C PHE A 101 -8.32 5.31 -3.28
N PRO A 102 -9.43 5.46 -4.03
CA PRO A 102 -9.82 4.50 -5.06
C PRO A 102 -8.84 4.56 -6.25
N VAL A 103 -8.65 3.42 -6.93
CA VAL A 103 -7.68 3.25 -8.04
C VAL A 103 -8.40 2.99 -9.35
#